data_AF-A0A3C1F1J5-F1
#
_entry.id   AF-A0A3C1F1J5-F1
#
_cell.length_a   1.000
_cell.length_b   1.000
_cell.length_c   1.000
_cell.angle_alpha   90.00
_cell.angle_beta   90.00
_cell.angle_gamma   90.00
#
_symmetry.space_group_name_H-M   'P 1'
#
loop_
_entity.id
_entity.type
_entity.pdbx_description
1 polymer ?
#
loop_
_entity_poly.entity_id
_entity_poly.type
_entity_poly.pdbx_seq_one_letter_code
_entity_poly.pdbx_strand_id
1 'polypeptide(L)'
;MKRIMLWVVGVAVVGGALVWALQAQEQQATNPATQPASAQAPAAAAGPETVAFTFGDDAQMQQFAQVWGQRQGVLTRMAVLQAYWNQEQAGLTQLNQEMLSKYNLDVNKNYSLDTNRKVLIEQPLTPEQAAAQQAAAQGQNPPTDQTAQPPASP
;
A
#
# COMPACT_ATOMS: atom_id res chain seq x y z
N MET A 1 13.26 -37.91 -58.74
CA MET A 1 13.84 -36.71 -58.10
C MET A 1 12.75 -35.64 -58.01
N LYS A 2 12.24 -35.34 -56.82
CA LYS A 2 11.23 -34.30 -56.59
C LYS A 2 11.42 -33.72 -55.19
N ARG A 3 11.67 -32.40 -55.15
CA ARG A 3 11.80 -31.53 -53.97
C ARG A 3 10.43 -31.24 -53.38
N ILE A 4 10.28 -31.23 -52.05
CA ILE A 4 9.27 -30.44 -51.29
C ILE A 4 9.89 -30.26 -49.88
N MET A 5 10.35 -29.10 -49.40
CA MET A 5 9.90 -27.71 -49.39
C MET A 5 8.87 -27.40 -48.28
N LEU A 6 9.35 -26.57 -47.35
CA LEU A 6 8.66 -25.61 -46.48
C LEU A 6 7.76 -26.07 -45.31
N TRP A 7 8.23 -25.67 -44.11
CA TRP A 7 7.58 -24.87 -43.04
C TRP A 7 6.19 -25.29 -42.52
N VAL A 8 6.04 -25.28 -41.18
CA VAL A 8 5.17 -24.34 -40.44
C VAL A 8 5.23 -24.62 -38.93
N VAL A 9 5.28 -23.51 -38.20
CA VAL A 9 5.21 -23.22 -36.76
C VAL A 9 4.05 -23.91 -36.02
N GLY A 10 4.21 -24.16 -34.71
CA GLY A 10 3.05 -24.29 -33.82
C GLY A 10 3.38 -24.72 -32.38
N VAL A 11 3.54 -23.73 -31.48
CA VAL A 11 3.50 -23.93 -30.02
C VAL A 11 2.04 -24.02 -29.58
N ALA A 12 1.70 -25.03 -28.77
CA ALA A 12 0.56 -24.99 -27.84
C ALA A 12 0.79 -26.01 -26.71
N VAL A 13 1.14 -25.52 -25.52
CA VAL A 13 1.08 -26.31 -24.28
C VAL A 13 -0.23 -25.96 -23.60
N VAL A 14 -1.16 -26.91 -23.60
CA VAL A 14 -2.37 -26.92 -22.79
C VAL A 14 -2.35 -28.20 -21.95
N GLY A 15 -2.51 -28.04 -20.64
CA GLY A 15 -3.23 -28.96 -19.76
C GLY A 15 -2.57 -30.31 -19.43
N GLY A 16 -2.42 -30.60 -18.13
CA GLY A 16 -2.07 -31.94 -17.68
C GLY A 16 -1.96 -32.08 -16.17
N ALA A 17 -3.08 -31.97 -15.46
CA ALA A 17 -3.21 -32.48 -14.10
C ALA A 17 -3.26 -34.01 -14.14
N LEU A 18 -2.33 -34.69 -13.45
CA LEU A 18 -2.46 -36.05 -12.90
C LEU A 18 -1.11 -36.49 -12.31
N VAL A 19 -1.18 -37.10 -11.12
CA VAL A 19 -0.30 -38.15 -10.56
C VAL A 19 0.02 -37.83 -9.09
N TRP A 20 -0.74 -38.48 -8.20
CA TRP A 20 -0.42 -39.07 -6.88
C TRP A 20 -1.77 -39.25 -6.13
N ALA A 21 -2.50 -40.33 -6.45
CA ALA A 21 -2.64 -41.54 -5.62
C ALA A 21 -3.66 -41.33 -4.49
N LEU A 22 -4.91 -41.83 -4.54
CA LEU A 22 -5.37 -43.22 -4.72
C LEU A 22 -4.65 -44.20 -3.77
N GLN A 23 -4.98 -44.11 -2.49
CA GLN A 23 -4.77 -45.18 -1.51
C GLN A 23 -5.82 -45.08 -0.41
N ALA A 24 -6.45 -46.21 -0.08
CA ALA A 24 -7.46 -46.44 0.95
C ALA A 24 -8.94 -46.21 0.55
N GLN A 25 -9.39 -46.95 -0.46
CA GLN A 25 -10.74 -47.51 -0.47
C GLN A 25 -10.58 -49.01 -0.29
N GLU A 26 -10.93 -49.54 0.89
CA GLU A 26 -11.40 -50.92 1.16
C GLU A 26 -11.40 -51.20 2.67
N GLN A 27 -12.48 -50.86 3.36
CA GLN A 27 -13.03 -51.68 4.44
C GLN A 27 -14.57 -51.56 4.39
N GLN A 28 -15.20 -52.59 3.84
CA GLN A 28 -16.63 -52.80 3.87
C GLN A 28 -17.05 -53.47 5.19
N ALA A 29 -18.21 -53.03 5.69
CA ALA A 29 -19.31 -53.84 6.24
C ALA A 29 -19.59 -53.84 7.77
N THR A 30 -20.87 -53.54 8.05
CA THR A 30 -21.74 -53.88 9.20
C THR A 30 -21.68 -53.05 10.49
N ASN A 31 -22.62 -52.09 10.67
CA ASN A 31 -23.82 -52.22 11.53
C ASN A 31 -24.61 -50.89 11.59
N PRO A 32 -25.96 -50.89 11.50
CA PRO A 32 -26.78 -49.69 11.70
C PRO A 32 -27.24 -49.54 13.16
N ALA A 33 -27.60 -48.30 13.51
CA ALA A 33 -28.19 -47.81 14.76
C ALA A 33 -27.23 -47.54 15.94
N THR A 34 -27.08 -46.25 16.31
CA THR A 34 -27.55 -45.68 17.60
C THR A 34 -26.94 -44.27 17.83
N GLN A 35 -27.81 -43.26 17.73
CA GLN A 35 -27.90 -42.04 18.58
C GLN A 35 -26.85 -40.90 18.47
N PRO A 36 -27.29 -39.62 18.48
CA PRO A 36 -26.41 -38.46 18.39
C PRO A 36 -25.84 -38.13 19.78
N ALA A 37 -24.52 -38.05 19.88
CA ALA A 37 -23.84 -37.51 21.05
C ALA A 37 -23.01 -36.30 20.60
N SER A 38 -23.40 -35.14 21.11
CA SER A 38 -22.79 -33.84 20.89
C SER A 38 -21.31 -33.85 21.24
N ALA A 39 -20.44 -33.82 20.23
CA ALA A 39 -19.06 -33.38 20.40
C ALA A 39 -19.00 -31.90 20.03
N GLN A 40 -18.97 -31.04 21.06
CA GLN A 40 -18.63 -29.63 20.91
C GLN A 40 -17.26 -29.52 20.24
N ALA A 41 -17.27 -29.05 18.98
CA ALA A 41 -16.08 -28.54 18.33
C ALA A 41 -15.70 -27.19 19.01
N PRO A 42 -14.39 -26.92 19.15
CA PRO A 42 -13.86 -25.87 20.02
C PRO A 42 -14.37 -24.48 19.60
N ALA A 43 -14.62 -23.65 20.61
CA ALA A 43 -14.92 -22.23 20.45
C ALA A 43 -13.86 -21.59 19.54
N ALA A 44 -14.26 -21.33 18.29
CA ALA A 44 -13.50 -20.50 17.38
C ALA A 44 -13.36 -19.14 18.07
N ALA A 45 -12.12 -18.76 18.37
CA ALA A 45 -11.81 -17.40 18.79
C ALA A 45 -12.49 -16.45 17.82
N ALA A 46 -13.32 -15.54 18.34
CA ALA A 46 -14.04 -14.56 17.56
C ALA A 46 -13.02 -13.68 16.81
N GLY A 47 -12.73 -14.09 15.57
CA GLY A 47 -12.09 -13.22 14.59
C GLY A 47 -13.01 -12.05 14.27
N PRO A 48 -12.49 -10.99 13.62
CA PRO A 48 -13.30 -9.85 13.25
C PRO A 48 -14.54 -10.31 12.47
N GLU A 49 -15.72 -9.98 12.97
CA GLU A 49 -16.99 -10.34 12.33
C GLU A 49 -16.99 -9.80 10.89
N THR A 50 -17.13 -10.70 9.93
CA THR A 50 -17.21 -10.34 8.52
C THR A 50 -18.66 -9.96 8.22
N VAL A 51 -18.90 -8.67 7.98
CA VAL A 51 -20.21 -8.17 7.55
C VAL A 51 -20.30 -8.23 6.03
N ALA A 52 -21.27 -8.99 5.52
CA ALA A 52 -21.55 -9.11 4.09
C ALA A 52 -22.67 -8.15 3.67
N PHE A 53 -22.47 -7.43 2.56
CA PHE A 53 -23.47 -6.58 1.92
C PHE A 53 -23.85 -7.17 0.56
N THR A 54 -25.12 -7.07 0.19
CA THR A 54 -25.65 -7.58 -1.09
C THR A 54 -25.97 -6.43 -2.04
N PHE A 55 -25.69 -6.60 -3.33
CA PHE A 55 -26.09 -5.67 -4.39
C PHE A 55 -27.46 -6.04 -4.97
N GLY A 56 -28.20 -5.06 -5.47
CA GLY A 56 -29.51 -5.29 -6.09
C GLY A 56 -29.42 -5.90 -7.50
N ASP A 57 -28.35 -5.60 -8.23
CA ASP A 57 -28.09 -6.06 -9.59
C ASP A 57 -26.58 -6.04 -9.93
N ASP A 58 -26.21 -6.65 -11.06
CA ASP A 58 -24.81 -6.72 -11.51
C ASP A 58 -24.22 -5.34 -11.86
N ALA A 59 -25.05 -4.40 -12.32
CA ALA A 59 -24.60 -3.06 -12.68
C ALA A 59 -24.15 -2.27 -11.44
N GLN A 60 -24.88 -2.38 -10.33
CA GLN A 60 -24.52 -1.78 -9.04
C GLN A 60 -23.22 -2.38 -8.49
N MET A 61 -23.05 -3.70 -8.59
CA MET A 61 -21.82 -4.37 -8.18
C MET A 61 -20.62 -3.85 -8.98
N GLN A 62 -20.75 -3.72 -10.31
CA GLN A 62 -19.68 -3.22 -11.18
C GLN A 62 -19.34 -1.76 -10.88
N GLN A 63 -20.35 -0.91 -10.67
CA GLN A 63 -20.15 0.50 -10.28
C GLN A 63 -19.41 0.60 -8.95
N PHE A 64 -19.82 -0.20 -7.95
CA PHE A 64 -19.13 -0.27 -6.67
C PHE A 64 -17.68 -0.73 -6.84
N ALA A 65 -17.43 -1.81 -7.59
CA ALA A 65 -16.08 -2.33 -7.82
C ALA A 65 -15.16 -1.28 -8.46
N GLN A 66 -15.69 -0.50 -9.40
CA GLN A 66 -14.95 0.60 -10.03
C GLN A 66 -14.59 1.71 -9.03
N VAL A 67 -15.57 2.22 -8.28
CA VAL A 67 -15.35 3.30 -7.29
C VAL A 67 -14.44 2.81 -6.17
N TRP A 68 -14.63 1.59 -5.70
CA TRP A 68 -13.81 0.97 -4.68
C TRP A 68 -12.37 0.79 -5.14
N GLY A 69 -12.15 0.28 -6.36
CA GLY A 69 -10.83 0.16 -6.96
C GLY A 69 -10.13 1.51 -7.10
N GLN A 70 -10.85 2.55 -7.53
CA GLN A 70 -10.33 3.91 -7.59
C GLN A 70 -9.93 4.43 -6.21
N ARG A 71 -10.77 4.21 -5.18
CA ARG A 71 -10.46 4.58 -3.79
C ARG A 71 -9.18 3.90 -3.30
N GLN A 72 -9.05 2.59 -3.50
CA GLN A 72 -7.84 1.86 -3.12
C GLN A 72 -6.60 2.40 -3.85
N GLY A 73 -6.72 2.68 -5.16
CA GLY A 73 -5.64 3.30 -5.94
C GLY A 73 -5.24 4.70 -5.45
N VAL A 74 -6.19 5.52 -4.96
CA VAL A 74 -5.87 6.82 -4.35
C VAL A 74 -5.15 6.63 -3.01
N LEU A 75 -5.65 5.75 -2.14
CA LEU A 75 -5.05 5.48 -0.83
C LEU A 75 -3.60 4.99 -0.97
N THR A 76 -3.33 4.09 -1.91
CA THR A 76 -1.97 3.62 -2.20
C THR A 76 -1.07 4.77 -2.66
N ARG A 77 -1.54 5.65 -3.55
CA ARG A 77 -0.77 6.81 -4.00
C ARG A 77 -0.47 7.77 -2.85
N MET A 78 -1.43 8.01 -1.96
CA MET A 78 -1.22 8.82 -0.75
C MET A 78 -0.16 8.20 0.15
N ALA A 79 -0.20 6.88 0.37
CA ALA A 79 0.79 6.20 1.19
C ALA A 79 2.21 6.33 0.61
N VAL A 80 2.37 6.22 -0.71
CA VAL A 80 3.66 6.42 -1.39
C VAL A 80 4.15 7.86 -1.25
N LEU A 81 3.27 8.85 -1.48
CA LEU A 81 3.63 10.26 -1.34
C LEU A 81 3.99 10.61 0.11
N GLN A 82 3.31 10.04 1.09
CA GLN A 82 3.63 10.23 2.50
C GLN A 82 4.97 9.59 2.86
N ALA A 83 5.27 8.39 2.35
CA ALA A 83 6.57 7.76 2.55
C ALA A 83 7.71 8.60 1.93
N TYR A 84 7.51 9.10 0.72
CA TYR A 84 8.44 10.01 0.05
C TYR A 84 8.65 11.30 0.85
N TRP A 85 7.57 11.94 1.30
CA TRP A 85 7.63 13.14 2.14
C TRP A 85 8.45 12.91 3.42
N ASN A 86 8.19 11.82 4.12
CA ASN A 86 8.92 11.47 5.34
C ASN A 86 10.41 11.26 5.07
N GLN A 87 10.76 10.64 3.93
CA GLN A 87 12.16 10.44 3.54
C GLN A 87 12.86 11.78 3.25
N GLU A 88 12.24 12.67 2.49
CA GLU A 88 12.79 14.01 2.20
C GLU A 88 12.94 14.84 3.48
N GLN A 89 11.98 14.76 4.40
CA GLN A 89 12.06 15.46 5.68
C GLN A 89 13.20 14.95 6.57
N ALA A 90 13.44 13.63 6.58
CA ALA A 90 14.58 13.05 7.28
C ALA A 90 15.91 13.51 6.63
N GLY A 91 15.98 13.53 5.30
CA GLY A 91 17.13 14.05 4.56
C GLY A 91 17.40 15.53 4.84
N LEU A 92 16.37 16.37 4.81
CA LEU A 92 16.46 17.80 5.15
C LEU A 92 16.94 18.01 6.59
N THR A 93 16.44 17.21 7.53
CA THR A 93 16.88 17.26 8.93
C THR A 93 18.37 16.93 9.06
N GLN A 94 18.84 15.90 8.37
CA GLN A 94 20.25 15.53 8.35
C GLN A 94 21.12 16.63 7.73
N LEU A 95 20.70 17.21 6.61
CA LEU A 95 21.39 18.32 5.96
C LEU A 95 21.47 19.54 6.89
N ASN A 96 20.37 19.88 7.56
CA ASN A 96 20.32 20.97 8.52
C ASN A 96 21.26 20.75 9.70
N GLN A 97 21.34 19.52 10.22
CA GLN A 97 22.31 19.16 11.26
C GLN A 97 23.75 19.26 10.76
N GLU A 98 24.02 18.86 9.51
CA GLU A 98 25.35 18.99 8.92
C GLU A 98 25.74 20.46 8.73
N MET A 99 24.83 21.29 8.21
CA MET A 99 25.01 22.74 8.04
C MET A 99 25.36 23.41 9.38
N LEU A 100 24.63 23.06 10.44
CA LEU A 100 24.89 23.60 11.77
C LEU A 100 26.20 23.06 12.37
N SER A 101 26.40 21.74 12.38
CA SER A 101 27.51 21.11 13.11
C SER A 101 28.87 21.29 12.45
N LYS A 102 28.95 21.21 11.11
CA LYS A 102 30.22 21.33 10.39
C LYS A 102 30.55 22.76 10.03
N TYR A 103 29.55 23.58 9.76
CA TYR A 103 29.74 24.93 9.20
C TYR A 103 29.20 26.06 10.09
N ASN A 104 28.54 25.75 11.22
CA ASN A 104 27.91 26.73 12.12
C ASN A 104 26.94 27.68 11.39
N LEU A 105 26.23 27.16 10.39
CA LEU A 105 25.26 27.94 9.61
C LEU A 105 23.85 27.83 10.20
N ASP A 106 23.12 28.94 10.17
CA ASP A 106 21.72 28.99 10.59
C ASP A 106 20.83 28.59 9.42
N VAL A 107 20.14 27.46 9.58
CA VAL A 107 19.29 26.86 8.53
C VAL A 107 18.06 27.70 8.16
N ASN A 108 17.73 28.72 8.97
CA ASN A 108 16.65 29.66 8.68
C ASN A 108 17.11 30.85 7.82
N LYS A 109 18.39 30.90 7.47
CA LYS A 109 18.97 31.95 6.63
C LYS A 109 19.24 31.45 5.22
N ASN A 110 19.31 32.39 4.28
CA ASN A 110 19.65 32.10 2.90
C ASN A 110 21.14 32.39 2.66
N TYR A 111 21.82 31.49 1.95
CA TYR A 111 23.25 31.61 1.68
C TYR A 111 23.53 31.33 0.21
N SER A 112 24.53 32.03 -0.34
CA SER A 112 25.13 31.69 -1.62
C SER A 112 26.61 31.43 -1.49
N LEU A 113 27.11 30.48 -2.28
CA LEU A 113 28.53 30.21 -2.38
C LEU A 113 29.16 31.00 -3.54
N ASP A 114 30.13 31.84 -3.22
CA ASP A 114 31.04 32.43 -4.20
C ASP A 114 32.27 31.52 -4.33
N THR A 115 32.29 30.69 -5.37
CA THR A 115 33.33 29.69 -5.60
C THR A 115 34.67 30.28 -5.99
N ASN A 116 34.69 31.46 -6.64
CA ASN A 116 35.92 32.13 -7.05
C ASN A 116 36.67 32.70 -5.85
N ARG A 117 35.93 33.34 -4.93
CA ARG A 117 36.51 33.89 -3.70
C ARG A 117 36.55 32.88 -2.55
N LYS A 118 35.92 31.72 -2.70
CA LYS A 118 35.77 30.67 -1.67
C LYS A 118 35.13 31.21 -0.40
N VAL A 119 34.06 32.00 -0.55
CA VAL A 119 33.33 32.58 0.58
C VAL A 119 31.84 32.26 0.50
N LEU A 120 31.22 32.13 1.67
CA LEU A 120 29.77 32.06 1.80
C LEU A 120 29.23 33.47 2.05
N ILE A 121 28.14 33.83 1.39
CA ILE A 121 27.50 35.14 1.52
C ILE A 121 26.07 34.92 2.03
N GLU A 122 25.75 35.51 3.18
CA GLU A 122 24.38 35.57 3.69
C GLU A 122 23.56 36.54 2.84
N GLN A 123 22.37 36.10 2.44
CA GLN A 123 21.45 36.87 1.61
C GLN A 123 20.10 37.03 2.31
N PRO A 124 19.35 38.09 2.01
CA PRO A 124 17.95 38.17 2.43
C PRO A 124 17.17 36.99 1.84
N LEU A 125 16.23 36.44 2.62
CA LEU A 125 15.26 35.48 2.10
C LEU A 125 14.33 36.21 1.14
N THR A 126 14.06 35.59 -0.01
CA THR A 126 12.94 36.02 -0.83
C THR A 126 11.62 35.58 -0.16
N PRO A 127 10.49 36.28 -0.43
CA PRO A 127 9.20 35.87 0.10
C PRO A 127 8.82 34.43 -0.25
N GLU A 128 9.21 33.97 -1.44
CA GLU A 128 8.95 32.61 -1.93
C GLU A 128 9.75 31.56 -1.14
N GLN A 129 11.02 31.84 -0.84
CA GLN A 129 11.85 30.97 -0.01
C GLN A 129 11.35 30.89 1.43
N ALA A 130 10.93 32.04 1.99
CA ALA A 130 10.35 32.08 3.33
C ALA A 130 9.06 31.25 3.40
N ALA A 131 8.19 31.36 2.39
CA ALA A 131 6.97 30.57 2.31
C ALA A 131 7.26 29.07 2.18
N ALA A 132 8.25 28.68 1.37
CA ALA A 132 8.66 27.28 1.21
C ALA A 132 9.22 26.69 2.51
N GLN A 133 10.05 27.43 3.25
CA GLN A 133 10.57 27.01 4.56
C GLN A 133 9.44 26.85 5.60
N GLN A 134 8.46 27.76 5.59
CA GLN A 134 7.28 27.67 6.45
C GLN A 134 6.40 26.47 6.10
N ALA A 135 6.19 26.18 4.82
CA ALA A 135 5.42 25.02 4.37
C ALA A 135 6.10 23.70 4.77
N ALA A 136 7.42 23.61 4.64
CA ALA A 136 8.19 22.45 5.10
C ALA A 136 8.14 22.28 6.63
N ALA A 137 8.10 23.38 7.38
CA ALA A 137 7.91 23.36 8.83
C ALA A 137 6.48 22.99 9.26
N GLN A 138 5.45 23.36 8.48
CA GLN A 138 4.04 23.07 8.80
C GLN A 138 3.60 21.66 8.39
N GLY A 139 4.29 21.01 7.44
CA GLY A 139 4.12 19.59 7.14
C GLY A 139 4.56 18.63 8.27
N GLN A 140 4.95 19.17 9.43
CA GLN A 140 5.39 18.44 10.62
C GLN A 140 4.25 17.93 11.52
N ASN A 141 2.99 18.28 11.27
CA ASN A 141 1.85 17.77 12.03
C ASN A 141 0.93 16.91 11.15
N PRO A 142 0.76 15.60 11.40
CA PRO A 142 -0.46 14.94 10.97
C PRO A 142 -1.65 15.64 11.64
N PRO A 143 -2.80 15.83 10.97
CA PRO A 143 -4.02 16.25 11.65
C PRO A 143 -4.37 15.18 12.69
N THR A 144 -3.97 15.41 13.93
CA THR A 144 -4.38 14.69 15.13
C THR A 144 -5.49 15.50 15.78
N ASP A 145 -6.60 15.69 15.07
CA ASP A 145 -7.91 15.98 15.66
C ASP A 145 -8.94 16.14 14.55
N GLN A 146 -9.60 15.04 14.20
CA GLN A 146 -11.04 15.09 13.95
C GLN A 146 -11.66 14.00 14.81
N THR A 147 -12.06 14.42 16.01
CA THR A 147 -13.13 13.82 16.79
C THR A 147 -14.18 13.20 15.86
N ALA A 148 -14.18 11.87 15.79
CA ALA A 148 -15.28 11.11 15.24
C ALA A 148 -16.50 11.34 16.14
N GLN A 149 -17.27 12.38 15.85
CA GLN A 149 -18.60 12.56 16.40
C GLN A 149 -19.54 11.65 15.58
N PRO A 150 -20.12 10.58 16.17
CA PRO A 150 -21.03 9.73 15.43
C PRO A 150 -22.28 10.53 15.02
N PRO A 151 -22.86 10.29 13.83
CA PRO A 151 -24.10 10.95 13.43
C PRO A 151 -25.23 10.53 14.38
N ALA A 152 -25.94 11.53 14.90
CA ALA A 152 -27.17 11.33 15.64
C ALA A 152 -28.19 10.59 14.75
N SER A 153 -28.69 9.46 15.24
CA SER A 153 -29.74 8.69 14.57
C SER A 153 -31.07 9.47 14.59
N PRO A 154 -31.84 9.48 13.50
CA PRO A 154 -33.25 9.89 13.53
C PRO A 154 -34.14 8.84 14.23
#